data_AF-A0A6P0N3Z5-F1
#
_entry.id   AF-A0A6P0N3Z5-F1
#
_cell.length_a   1.000
_cell.length_b   1.000
_cell.length_c   1.000
_cell.angle_alpha   90.00
_cell.angle_beta   90.00
_cell.angle_gamma   90.00
#
_symmetry.space_group_name_H-M   'P 1'
#
loop_
_entity.id
_entity.type
_entity.pdbx_description
1 polymer ?
#
loop_
_entity_poly.entity_id
_entity_poly.type
_entity_poly.pdbx_seq_one_letter_code
_entity_poly.pdbx_strand_id
1 'polypeptide(L)' 'MCNQGIEKSLERILKLRFGDITLDISVRLQALSLKQLEELMAIALTVNSLDEFSKQLPN' A
#
# COMPACT_ATOMS: atom_id res chain seq x y z
N MET A 1 17.77 2.23 8.51
CA MET A 1 17.93 2.58 7.07
C MET A 1 16.53 2.54 6.44
N CYS A 2 16.25 3.42 5.49
CA CYS A 2 14.97 4.13 5.34
C CYS A 2 13.73 3.29 4.91
N ASN A 3 12.78 3.06 5.83
CA ASN A 3 11.46 2.46 5.51
C ASN A 3 10.61 3.30 4.53
N GLN A 4 10.97 4.57 4.31
CA GLN A 4 10.26 5.49 3.41
C GLN A 4 10.30 5.10 1.92
N GLY A 5 11.24 4.22 1.51
CA GLY A 5 11.38 3.81 0.11
C GLY A 5 10.28 2.85 -0.35
N ILE A 6 9.90 1.91 0.51
CA ILE A 6 8.91 0.88 0.16
C ILE A 6 7.51 1.47 0.18
N GLU A 7 7.19 2.31 1.15
CA GLU A 7 5.93 3.08 1.16
C GLU A 7 5.68 3.83 -0.15
N LYS A 8 6.62 4.67 -0.58
CA LYS A 8 6.48 5.46 -1.81
C LYS A 8 6.38 4.58 -3.04
N SER A 9 7.04 3.43 -3.03
CA SER A 9 6.94 2.45 -4.10
C SER A 9 5.55 1.82 -4.14
N LEU A 10 5.02 1.47 -2.97
CA LEU A 10 3.68 0.90 -2.82
C LEU A 10 2.59 1.89 -3.23
N GLU A 11 2.66 3.14 -2.75
CA GLU A 11 1.76 4.22 -3.20
C GLU A 11 1.80 4.38 -4.72
N ARG A 12 2.99 4.32 -5.32
CA ARG A 12 3.14 4.43 -6.78
C ARG A 12 2.53 3.25 -7.52
N ILE A 13 2.71 2.03 -7.02
CA ILE A 13 2.09 0.82 -7.59
C ILE A 13 0.58 0.93 -7.52
N LEU A 14 0.03 1.31 -6.36
CA LEU A 14 -1.41 1.47 -6.19
C LEU A 14 -1.95 2.55 -7.13
N LYS A 15 -1.24 3.68 -7.26
CA LYS A 15 -1.60 4.75 -8.20
C LYS A 15 -1.59 4.30 -9.66
N LEU A 16 -0.62 3.49 -10.05
CA LEU A 16 -0.50 2.97 -11.41
C LEU A 16 -1.55 1.90 -11.72
N ARG A 17 -1.90 1.04 -10.76
CA ARG A 17 -2.86 -0.05 -10.97
C ARG A 17 -4.30 0.39 -10.85
N PHE A 18 -4.60 1.26 -9.89
CA PHE A 18 -5.96 1.58 -9.48
C PHE A 18 -6.34 3.05 -9.69
N GLY A 19 -5.40 3.90 -10.11
CA GLY A 19 -5.63 5.34 -10.22
C GLY A 19 -5.46 6.06 -8.88
N ASP A 20 -6.14 7.18 -8.68
CA ASP A 20 -5.95 7.95 -7.44
C ASP A 20 -6.28 7.14 -6.19
N ILE A 21 -5.34 7.12 -5.25
CA ILE A 21 -5.53 6.55 -3.92
C ILE A 21 -6.04 7.62 -2.96
N THR A 22 -6.89 7.21 -2.03
CA THR A 22 -7.37 8.11 -0.99
C THR A 22 -6.27 8.46 0.02
N LEU A 23 -6.37 9.65 0.62
CA LEU A 23 -5.42 10.09 1.64
C LEU A 23 -5.39 9.14 2.85
N ASP A 24 -6.51 8.51 3.18
CA ASP A 24 -6.61 7.49 4.23
C ASP A 24 -5.64 6.32 4.00
N ILE A 25 -5.60 5.77 2.78
CA ILE A 25 -4.68 4.67 2.43
C ILE A 25 -3.24 5.12 2.58
N SER A 26 -2.89 6.31 2.08
CA SER A 26 -1.54 6.88 2.24
C SER A 26 -1.12 7.03 3.70
N VAL A 27 -2.00 7.55 4.56
CA VAL A 27 -1.70 7.70 6.00
C VAL A 27 -1.53 6.36 6.68
N ARG A 28 -2.37 5.37 6.33
CA ARG A 28 -2.28 4.02 6.88
C ARG A 28 -0.98 3.35 6.49
N LEU A 29 -0.52 3.49 5.24
CA LEU A 29 0.78 2.98 4.79
C LEU A 29 1.96 3.57 5.59
N GLN A 30 1.89 4.85 5.96
CA GLN A 30 2.93 5.54 6.75
C GLN A 30 3.05 5.01 8.18
N ALA A 31 1.97 4.45 8.70
CA ALA A 31 1.94 3.86 10.03
C ALA A 31 2.43 2.40 10.07
N LEU A 32 2.68 1.77 8.92
CA LEU A 32 3.04 0.35 8.86
C LEU A 32 4.53 0.09 9.09
N SER A 33 4.79 -1.08 9.66
CA SER A 33 6.14 -1.62 9.74
C SER A 33 6.64 -2.10 8.37
N LEU A 34 7.96 -2.15 8.22
CA LEU A 34 8.62 -2.66 7.00
C LEU A 34 8.05 -4.01 6.54
N LYS A 35 7.86 -4.95 7.47
CA LYS A 35 7.35 -6.29 7.18
C LYS A 35 5.93 -6.25 6.60
N GLN A 36 5.06 -5.41 7.17
CA GLN A 36 3.69 -5.26 6.68
C GLN A 36 3.66 -4.62 5.29
N LEU A 37 4.56 -3.66 5.03
CA LEU A 37 4.69 -3.05 3.72
C LEU A 37 5.16 -4.05 2.66
N GLU A 38 6.11 -4.92 2.98
CA GLU A 38 6.56 -6.00 2.08
C GLU A 38 5.43 -6.99 1.75
N GLU A 39 4.65 -7.39 2.75
CA GLU A 39 3.48 -8.26 2.56
C GLU A 39 2.42 -7.59 1.66
N LEU A 40 2.13 -6.31 1.91
CA LEU A 40 1.20 -5.53 1.09
C LEU A 40 1.70 -5.34 -0.34
N MET A 41 3.00 -5.34 -0.57
CA MET A 41 3.57 -5.22 -1.91
C MET A 41 3.21 -6.42 -2.80
N ALA A 42 3.22 -7.63 -2.23
CA ALA A 42 2.74 -8.82 -2.93
C ALA A 42 1.21 -8.76 -3.17
N ILE A 43 0.45 -8.34 -2.16
CA ILE A 43 -1.01 -8.19 -2.23
C ILE A 43 -1.40 -7.15 -3.29
N ALA A 44 -0.71 -6.01 -3.34
CA ALA A 44 -0.93 -4.95 -4.31
C ALA A 44 -0.71 -5.41 -5.75
N LEU A 45 -0.04 -6.55 -5.99
CA LEU A 45 0.16 -7.18 -7.29
C LEU A 45 -0.87 -8.29 -7.60
N THR A 46 -1.57 -8.82 -6.60
CA THR A 46 -2.55 -9.92 -6.80
C THR A 46 -4.01 -9.45 -6.78
N VAL A 47 -4.34 -8.42 -6.01
CA VAL A 47 -5.70 -7.90 -5.91
C VAL A 47 -6.16 -7.21 -7.20
N ASN A 48 -7.47 -7.25 -7.46
CA ASN A 48 -8.07 -6.73 -8.69
C ASN A 48 -8.61 -5.30 -8.52
N SER A 49 -8.71 -4.81 -7.28
CA SER A 49 -9.21 -3.47 -6.98
C SER A 49 -8.56 -2.86 -5.73
N LEU A 50 -8.66 -1.54 -5.62
CA LEU A 50 -8.21 -0.80 -4.44
C LEU A 50 -9.05 -1.13 -3.18
N ASP A 51 -10.33 -1.47 -3.35
CA ASP A 51 -11.20 -1.89 -2.24
C ASP A 51 -10.72 -3.21 -1.62
N GLU A 52 -10.37 -4.20 -2.45
CA GLU A 52 -9.77 -5.46 -2.00
C GLU A 52 -8.45 -5.24 -1.26
N PHE A 53 -7.59 -4.34 -1.78
CA PHE A 53 -6.36 -3.96 -1.12
C PHE A 53 -6.62 -3.32 0.26
N SER A 54 -7.59 -2.40 0.34
CA SER A 54 -7.90 -1.65 1.55
C SER A 54 -8.38 -2.53 2.71
N LYS A 55 -8.97 -3.69 2.41
CA LYS A 55 -9.36 -4.71 3.39
C LYS A 55 -8.17 -5.45 4.01
N GLN A 56 -7.01 -5.41 3.37
CA GLN A 56 -5.78 -6.04 3.88
C GLN A 56 -4.97 -5.10 4.77
N LEU A 57 -5.28 -3.79 4.74
CA LEU A 57 -4.66 -2.84 5.65
C LEU A 57 -5.17 -3.11 7.07
N PRO A 58 -4.28 -3.17 8.08
CA PRO A 58 -4.70 -3.32 9.47
C PRO A 58 -5.50 -2.09 9.94
N ASN A 59 -6.52 -2.32 10.77
CA ASN A 59 -7.37 -1.28 11.37
C ASN A 59 -6.56 -0.32 12.26
#